data_AF-A0A524H4H5-F1
#
_entry.id   AF-A0A524H4H5-F1
#
_cell.length_a   1.000
_cell.length_b   1.000
_cell.length_c   1.000
_cell.angle_alpha   90.00
_cell.angle_beta   90.00
_cell.angle_gamma   90.00
#
_symmetry.space_group_name_H-M   'P 1'
#
loop_
_entity.id
_entity.type
_entity.pdbx_description
1 polymer ?
#
loop_
_entity_poly.entity_id
_entity_poly.type
_entity_poly.pdbx_seq_one_letter_code
_entity_poly.pdbx_strand_id
1 'polypeptide(L)'
;MPRPLLHHARCSTPSAVYCATGFTLLEVMVATILITAGIGALIGTATRAVRMVVRGRQSTRAFQAAISQIEALRGRAATGPSYCGGLVDGADSSGDGTAWSWRIESAGALLEASVVVSVPLAGGR
;
A
#
# COMPACT_ATOMS: atom_id res chain seq x y z
N MET A 1 -56.88 -50.68 -35.69
CA MET A 1 -55.74 -50.50 -36.62
C MET A 1 -55.10 -49.14 -36.38
N PRO A 2 -53.85 -49.08 -35.89
CA PRO A 2 -53.10 -47.84 -35.69
C PRO A 2 -52.20 -47.52 -36.91
N ARG A 3 -51.98 -46.22 -37.18
CA ARG A 3 -51.02 -45.68 -38.17
C ARG A 3 -50.21 -44.55 -37.51
N PRO A 4 -49.04 -44.17 -38.03
CA PRO A 4 -47.78 -44.30 -37.29
C PRO A 4 -47.06 -42.98 -36.98
N LEU A 5 -46.14 -43.10 -36.02
CA LEU A 5 -44.82 -42.48 -35.84
C LEU A 5 -44.35 -41.29 -36.73
N LEU A 6 -43.58 -40.44 -36.03
CA LEU A 6 -42.41 -39.66 -36.46
C LEU A 6 -42.66 -38.36 -37.22
N HIS A 7 -42.61 -37.24 -36.47
CA HIS A 7 -42.03 -36.01 -37.02
C HIS A 7 -40.61 -35.79 -36.50
N HIS A 8 -39.69 -36.11 -37.41
CA HIS A 8 -38.31 -35.68 -37.44
C HIS A 8 -38.13 -34.19 -37.12
N ALA A 9 -37.18 -33.89 -36.25
CA ALA A 9 -36.29 -32.75 -36.47
C ALA A 9 -34.90 -33.34 -36.79
N ARG A 10 -34.68 -33.56 -38.10
CA ARG A 10 -33.36 -33.83 -38.67
C ARG A 10 -32.57 -32.54 -38.59
N CYS A 11 -31.39 -32.58 -37.96
CA CYS A 11 -30.34 -31.64 -38.31
C CYS A 11 -29.71 -32.16 -39.61
N SER A 12 -30.16 -31.64 -40.75
CA SER A 12 -29.61 -31.93 -42.08
C SER A 12 -29.25 -30.63 -42.77
N THR A 13 -28.02 -30.16 -42.56
CA THR A 13 -27.34 -29.22 -43.46
C THR A 13 -25.88 -29.67 -43.64
N PRO A 14 -25.35 -29.72 -44.87
CA PRO A 14 -23.97 -30.11 -45.15
C PRO A 14 -23.05 -28.89 -45.10
N SER A 15 -23.05 -28.19 -43.97
CA SER A 15 -22.12 -27.10 -43.67
C SER A 15 -21.59 -27.31 -42.27
N ALA A 16 -20.64 -28.25 -42.12
CA ALA A 16 -19.82 -28.52 -40.93
C ALA A 16 -20.27 -27.83 -39.63
N VAL A 17 -21.45 -28.18 -39.12
CA VAL A 17 -21.84 -27.79 -37.76
C VAL A 17 -21.10 -28.75 -36.86
N TYR A 18 -19.92 -28.31 -36.42
CA TYR A 18 -19.13 -29.00 -35.41
C TYR A 18 -19.92 -28.93 -34.10
N CYS A 19 -20.82 -29.88 -33.85
CA CYS A 19 -21.37 -30.13 -32.52
C CYS A 19 -20.28 -30.75 -31.64
N ALA A 20 -19.22 -30.00 -31.33
CA ALA A 20 -18.27 -30.35 -30.28
C ALA A 20 -18.79 -29.80 -28.95
N THR A 21 -19.72 -30.51 -28.35
CA THR A 21 -20.00 -30.36 -26.91
C THR A 21 -19.05 -31.27 -26.15
N GLY A 22 -17.82 -30.81 -25.97
CA GLY A 22 -16.78 -31.48 -25.20
C GLY A 22 -15.52 -30.62 -25.14
N PHE A 23 -14.92 -30.46 -23.96
CA PHE A 23 -13.69 -29.69 -23.77
C PHE A 23 -12.52 -30.47 -24.37
N THR A 24 -11.71 -29.84 -25.23
CA THR A 24 -10.55 -30.54 -25.79
C THR A 24 -9.46 -30.68 -24.72
N LEU A 25 -8.69 -31.77 -24.76
CA LEU A 25 -7.58 -31.98 -23.80
C LEU A 25 -6.54 -30.84 -23.88
N LEU A 26 -6.32 -30.31 -25.08
CA LEU A 26 -5.47 -29.15 -25.31
C LEU A 26 -6.01 -27.89 -24.61
N GLU A 27 -7.33 -27.68 -24.64
CA GLU A 27 -7.96 -26.53 -23.96
C GLU A 27 -7.80 -26.61 -22.44
N VAL A 28 -7.93 -27.79 -21.83
CA VAL A 28 -7.67 -27.97 -20.38
C VAL A 28 -6.21 -27.70 -20.05
N MET A 29 -5.28 -28.23 -20.86
CA MET A 29 -3.85 -27.99 -20.66
C MET A 29 -3.50 -26.50 -20.74
N VAL A 30 -4.01 -25.79 -21.75
CA VAL A 30 -3.78 -24.35 -21.88
C VAL A 30 -4.42 -23.59 -20.71
N ALA A 31 -5.66 -23.94 -20.32
CA ALA A 31 -6.35 -23.30 -19.20
C ALA A 31 -5.56 -23.44 -17.89
N THR A 32 -5.05 -24.64 -17.57
CA THR A 32 -4.26 -24.87 -16.35
C THR A 32 -2.93 -24.12 -16.34
N ILE A 33 -2.24 -24.02 -17.48
CA ILE A 33 -1.02 -23.21 -17.62
C ILE A 33 -1.34 -21.73 -17.37
N LEU A 34 -2.43 -21.22 -17.96
CA LEU A 34 -2.83 -19.82 -17.78
C LEU A 34 -3.24 -19.52 -16.32
N ILE A 35 -3.98 -20.43 -15.69
CA ILE A 35 -4.38 -20.29 -14.28
C ILE A 35 -3.16 -20.26 -13.36
N THR A 36 -2.23 -21.20 -13.52
CA THR A 36 -1.03 -21.25 -12.67
C THR A 36 -0.13 -20.02 -12.85
N ALA A 37 0.08 -19.58 -14.10
CA ALA A 37 0.81 -18.35 -14.39
C ALA A 37 0.10 -17.12 -13.80
N GLY A 38 -1.23 -17.03 -13.92
CA GLY A 38 -2.05 -15.95 -13.39
C GLY A 38 -2.01 -15.86 -11.85
N ILE A 39 -2.10 -17.00 -11.16
CA ILE A 39 -1.97 -17.06 -9.70
C ILE A 39 -0.58 -16.60 -9.27
N GLY A 40 0.48 -17.04 -9.96
CA GLY A 40 1.85 -16.60 -9.69
C GLY A 40 2.01 -15.08 -9.83
N ALA A 41 1.47 -14.50 -10.89
CA ALA A 41 1.47 -13.06 -11.10
C ALA A 41 0.71 -12.31 -9.98
N LEU A 42 -0.45 -12.83 -9.56
CA LEU A 42 -1.27 -12.24 -8.50
C LEU A 42 -0.58 -12.23 -7.14
N ILE A 43 0.09 -13.32 -6.78
CA ILE A 43 0.88 -13.38 -5.53
C ILE A 43 2.00 -12.34 -5.57
N GLY A 44 2.67 -12.20 -6.72
CA GLY A 44 3.71 -11.20 -6.93
C GLY A 44 3.21 -9.76 -6.72
N THR A 45 2.01 -9.42 -7.20
CA THR A 45 1.44 -8.07 -7.01
C THR A 45 0.94 -7.85 -5.59
N ALA A 46 0.31 -8.85 -4.98
CA ALA A 46 -0.20 -8.76 -3.60
C ALA A 46 0.92 -8.47 -2.59
N THR A 47 2.06 -9.14 -2.70
CA THR A 47 3.20 -8.91 -1.80
C THR A 47 3.76 -7.48 -1.92
N ARG A 48 3.79 -6.91 -3.13
CA ARG A 48 4.21 -5.51 -3.35
C ARG A 48 3.23 -4.53 -2.72
N ALA A 49 1.93 -4.75 -2.88
CA ALA A 49 0.89 -3.92 -2.26
C ALA A 49 1.02 -3.92 -0.74
N VAL A 50 1.21 -5.08 -0.12
CA VAL A 50 1.42 -5.18 1.34
C VAL A 50 2.65 -4.39 1.80
N ARG A 51 3.78 -4.49 1.09
CA ARG A 51 4.99 -3.71 1.41
C ARG A 51 4.74 -2.21 1.32
N MET A 52 3.95 -1.74 0.36
CA MET A 52 3.57 -0.32 0.26
C MET A 52 2.71 0.12 1.45
N VAL A 53 1.74 -0.70 1.89
CA VAL A 53 0.92 -0.38 3.06
C VAL A 53 1.78 -0.29 4.33
N VAL A 54 2.71 -1.22 4.52
CA VAL A 54 3.63 -1.19 5.68
C VAL A 54 4.50 0.07 5.65
N ARG A 55 5.12 0.38 4.51
CA ARG A 55 5.93 1.60 4.34
C ARG A 55 5.10 2.88 4.54
N GLY A 56 3.87 2.90 4.03
CA GLY A 56 2.95 4.01 4.20
C GLY A 56 2.64 4.26 5.68
N ARG A 57 2.31 3.21 6.45
CA ARG A 57 2.08 3.33 7.90
C ARG A 57 3.30 3.87 8.64
N GLN A 58 4.50 3.42 8.29
CA GLN A 58 5.75 3.92 8.89
C GLN A 58 5.95 5.41 8.58
N SER A 59 5.75 5.81 7.32
CA SER A 59 5.84 7.21 6.90
C SER A 59 4.83 8.10 7.63
N THR A 60 3.59 7.66 7.80
CA THR A 60 2.56 8.42 8.51
C THR A 60 2.91 8.61 9.98
N ARG A 61 3.43 7.57 10.65
CA ARG A 61 3.86 7.67 12.05
C ARG A 61 5.00 8.67 12.22
N ALA A 62 6.01 8.61 11.36
CA ALA A 62 7.11 9.56 11.37
C ALA A 62 6.63 11.00 11.14
N PHE A 63 5.70 11.18 10.20
CA PHE A 63 5.14 12.50 9.88
C PHE A 63 4.29 13.07 11.03
N GLN A 64 3.45 12.25 11.66
CA GLN A 64 2.67 12.66 12.84
C GLN A 64 3.56 13.06 14.01
N ALA A 65 4.62 12.27 14.28
CA ALA A 65 5.60 12.58 15.31
C ALA A 65 6.41 13.85 15.01
N ALA A 66 6.70 14.14 13.72
CA ALA A 66 7.34 15.39 13.32
C ALA A 66 6.41 16.59 13.53
N ILE A 67 5.15 16.50 13.12
CA ILE A 67 4.15 17.57 13.32
C ILE A 67 3.97 17.86 14.81
N SER A 68 3.81 16.83 15.65
CA SER A 68 3.62 17.05 17.09
C SER A 68 4.80 17.80 17.70
N GLN A 69 6.03 17.52 17.25
CA GLN A 69 7.21 18.21 17.74
C GLN A 69 7.30 19.64 17.24
N ILE A 70 6.96 19.90 15.98
CA ILE A 70 6.89 21.26 15.43
C ILE A 70 5.88 22.10 16.22
N GLU A 71 4.71 21.55 16.55
CA GLU A 71 3.72 22.28 17.36
C GLU A 71 4.17 22.50 18.80
N ALA A 72 4.91 21.56 19.39
CA ALA A 72 5.53 21.76 20.70
C ALA A 72 6.57 22.90 20.66
N LEU A 73 7.41 22.95 19.62
CA LEU A 73 8.37 24.03 19.40
C LEU A 73 7.67 25.37 19.16
N ARG A 74 6.59 25.39 18.38
CA ARG A 74 5.76 26.59 18.18
C ARG A 74 5.15 27.08 19.49
N GLY A 75 4.64 26.18 20.32
CA GLY A 75 4.12 26.52 21.65
C GLY A 75 5.20 27.12 22.56
N ARG A 76 6.40 26.55 22.56
CA ARG A 76 7.55 27.09 23.31
C ARG A 76 7.98 28.46 22.80
N ALA A 77 8.03 28.65 21.47
CA ALA A 77 8.35 29.93 20.86
C ALA A 77 7.31 31.02 21.19
N ALA A 78 6.03 30.66 21.29
CA ALA A 78 4.94 31.59 21.60
C ALA A 78 4.89 32.00 23.08
N THR A 79 5.32 31.12 23.99
CA THR A 79 5.23 31.31 25.46
C THR A 79 6.55 31.70 26.11
N GLY A 80 7.67 31.48 25.44
CA GLY A 80 9.01 31.81 25.91
C GLY A 80 9.27 33.31 25.95
N PRO A 81 9.68 33.90 27.08
CA PRO A 81 10.13 35.28 27.10
C PRO A 81 11.39 35.44 26.25
N SER A 82 11.44 36.46 25.40
CA SER A 82 12.57 36.74 24.48
C SER A 82 13.92 36.96 25.19
N TYR A 83 13.90 37.22 26.50
CA TYR A 83 15.10 37.48 27.32
C TYR A 83 15.70 36.22 27.99
N CYS A 84 15.00 35.07 28.01
CA CYS A 84 15.48 33.85 28.67
C CYS A 84 16.40 32.97 27.79
N GLY A 85 16.94 33.53 26.70
CA GLY A 85 17.55 32.75 25.63
C GLY A 85 16.45 32.11 24.80
N GLY A 86 16.33 32.51 23.54
CA GLY A 86 15.29 32.02 22.65
C GLY A 86 15.31 30.51 22.46
N LEU A 87 14.43 30.02 21.59
CA LEU A 87 14.40 28.60 21.24
C LEU A 87 15.78 28.18 20.68
N VAL A 88 16.41 27.16 21.28
CA VAL A 88 17.74 26.64 20.88
C VAL A 88 17.66 25.20 20.38
N ASP A 89 18.69 24.79 19.64
CA ASP A 89 18.90 23.42 19.17
C ASP A 89 18.74 22.41 20.29
N GLY A 90 18.23 21.23 19.95
CA GLY A 90 18.02 20.19 20.95
C GLY A 90 17.64 18.85 20.37
N ALA A 91 17.52 17.88 21.27
CA ALA A 91 17.05 16.55 20.97
C ALA A 91 16.18 16.04 22.12
N ASP A 92 15.27 15.15 21.80
CA ASP A 92 14.40 14.50 22.77
C ASP A 92 14.11 13.05 22.31
N SER A 93 13.66 12.21 23.23
CA SER A 93 13.32 10.82 22.95
C SER A 93 12.17 10.34 23.82
N SER A 94 11.28 9.56 23.22
CA SER A 94 10.17 8.90 23.91
C SER A 94 10.56 7.48 24.31
N GLY A 95 9.93 6.96 25.37
CA GLY A 95 10.06 5.58 25.81
C GLY A 95 9.64 4.56 24.74
N ASP A 96 8.85 4.98 23.75
CA ASP A 96 8.48 4.16 22.59
C ASP A 96 9.62 3.97 21.58
N GLY A 97 10.79 4.57 21.81
CA GLY A 97 11.95 4.51 20.91
C GLY A 97 11.94 5.55 19.78
N THR A 98 10.95 6.45 19.76
CA THR A 98 10.96 7.60 18.84
C THR A 98 11.92 8.65 19.34
N ALA A 99 12.77 9.17 18.46
CA ALA A 99 13.72 10.24 18.77
C ALA A 99 13.51 11.44 17.85
N TRP A 100 13.65 12.62 18.41
CA TRP A 100 13.58 13.90 17.73
C TRP A 100 14.90 14.64 17.90
N SER A 101 15.35 15.29 16.84
CA SER A 101 16.37 16.34 16.93
C SER A 101 15.90 17.54 16.13
N TRP A 102 16.17 18.74 16.63
CA TRP A 102 15.82 19.97 15.95
C TRP A 102 16.98 20.95 15.95
N ARG A 103 17.04 21.73 14.87
CA ARG A 103 17.96 22.85 14.73
C ARG A 103 17.19 24.11 14.42
N ILE A 104 17.67 25.20 14.97
CA ILE A 104 17.04 26.50 14.90
C ILE A 104 18.04 27.46 14.30
N GLU A 105 17.68 27.98 13.14
CA GLU A 105 18.46 28.94 12.39
C GLU A 105 17.73 30.28 12.41
N SER A 106 18.47 31.37 12.62
CA SER A 106 17.89 32.70 12.57
C SER A 106 17.80 33.18 11.12
N ALA A 107 16.56 33.43 10.67
CA ALA A 107 16.24 33.99 9.37
C ALA A 107 15.76 35.45 9.55
N GLY A 108 16.67 36.31 10.00
CA GLY A 108 16.35 37.72 10.30
C GLY A 108 15.41 37.85 11.51
N ALA A 109 14.18 38.32 11.27
CA ALA A 109 13.14 38.45 12.31
C ALA A 109 12.35 37.15 12.57
N LEU A 110 12.63 36.09 11.80
CA LEU A 110 11.99 34.79 11.92
C LEU A 110 13.02 33.75 12.40
N LEU A 111 12.52 32.72 13.06
CA LEU A 111 13.28 31.52 13.41
C LEU A 111 12.82 30.38 12.50
N GLU A 112 13.74 29.79 11.77
CA GLU A 112 13.49 28.57 11.01
C GLU A 112 13.85 27.36 11.88
N ALA A 113 12.91 26.43 12.04
CA ALA A 113 13.12 25.20 12.80
C ALA A 113 13.08 23.99 11.87
N SER A 114 14.20 23.28 11.75
CA SER A 114 14.26 21.99 11.08
C SER A 114 14.16 20.87 12.11
N VAL A 115 13.32 19.86 11.85
CA VAL A 115 13.10 18.73 12.77
C VAL A 115 13.37 17.43 12.03
N VAL A 116 14.25 16.61 12.60
CA VAL A 116 14.54 15.25 12.15
C VAL A 116 13.92 14.27 13.15
N VAL A 117 13.16 13.30 12.65
CA VAL A 117 12.50 12.29 13.48
C VAL A 117 12.92 10.90 13.07
N SER A 118 13.29 10.10 14.06
CA SER A 118 13.58 8.68 13.92
C SER A 118 12.51 7.88 14.66
N VAL A 119 11.75 7.06 13.94
CA VAL A 119 10.75 6.15 14.53
C VAL A 119 11.25 4.71 14.45
N PRO A 120 11.02 3.88 15.48
CA PRO A 120 11.43 2.49 15.44
C PRO A 120 10.60 1.71 14.43
N LEU A 121 11.25 0.80 13.72
CA LEU A 121 10.58 -0.13 12.82
C LEU A 121 9.88 -1.20 13.66
N ALA A 122 8.57 -1.34 13.48
CA ALA A 122 7.83 -2.45 14.05
C ALA A 122 8.34 -3.78 13.45
N GLY A 123 9.21 -4.47 14.18
CA GLY A 123 9.74 -5.79 13.81
C GLY A 123 11.26 -5.98 13.84
N GLY A 124 12.05 -5.08 14.44
CA GLY A 124 13.51 -5.21 14.50
C GLY A 124 14.05 -5.89 15.76
N ARG A 125 14.16 -7.22 15.73
CA ARG A 125 15.28 -7.98 16.29
C ARG A 125 15.85 -8.85 15.17
#